data_AF-E3JAN7-F1
#
_entry.id   AF-E3JAN7-F1
#
_cell.length_a   1.000
_cell.length_b   1.000
_cell.length_c   1.000
_cell.angle_alpha   90.00
_cell.angle_beta   90.00
_cell.angle_gamma   90.00
#
_symmetry.space_group_name_H-M   'P 1'
#
loop_
_entity.id
_entity.type
_entity.pdbx_description
1 polymer ?
#
loop_
_entity_poly.entity_id
_entity_poly.type
_entity_poly.pdbx_seq_one_letter_code
_entity_poly.pdbx_strand_id
1 'polypeptide(L)'
;MSTALLRRNRTAPTEESDMPSVTDDRRSPATAQPAAARASRNGAGIRGTTDSAAWRVERLTPRIGARLDGLDLRTLPRSGRAEELRTALVAHKVLFVPGQDLDADDHVALGRALGDVTTSHPVVPGADERHPEIYELDSHDGGTSDVWHTDVTFMPRPPMASILRAVRLPDLGGATNWVDLEQAYESLSPAVRALADGLEAIHDGNREFGEYLAHRRGGEGNDWDGTRVRALVPVRHPVVRVHPETGRRSLFVNPGFTVRIAGVSDAESRGLLDIFFAHLTRPEHLVRHHWRPGDVVLWDNRSTAHYADHDYGDFQRIMHRITLRGDIPVGPDPAARPSART
;
A
#
# COMPACT_ATOMS: atom_id res chain seq x y z
N MET A 1 -38.70 -35.79 2.14
CA MET A 1 -39.66 -35.74 3.28
C MET A 1 -39.05 -34.82 4.31
N SER A 2 -39.24 -33.50 4.22
CA SER A 2 -40.42 -32.73 4.62
C SER A 2 -40.65 -32.73 6.13
N THR A 3 -40.24 -31.65 6.80
CA THR A 3 -41.12 -30.91 7.72
C THR A 3 -40.57 -29.51 8.01
N ALA A 4 -41.28 -28.51 7.47
CA ALA A 4 -41.26 -27.13 7.90
C ALA A 4 -42.16 -26.95 9.14
N LEU A 5 -41.89 -25.94 9.97
CA LEU A 5 -42.95 -25.33 10.77
C LEU A 5 -42.73 -23.82 10.89
N LEU A 6 -43.62 -23.08 10.22
CA LEU A 6 -43.86 -21.65 10.39
C LEU A 6 -44.55 -21.38 11.74
N ARG A 7 -44.29 -20.21 12.34
CA ARG A 7 -45.31 -19.42 13.04
C ARG A 7 -45.18 -17.92 12.71
N ARG A 8 -46.18 -17.43 11.96
CA ARG A 8 -46.71 -16.05 11.93
C ARG A 8 -47.36 -15.74 13.31
N ASN A 9 -47.74 -14.56 13.77
CA ASN A 9 -47.99 -13.20 13.28
C ASN A 9 -48.29 -12.34 14.53
N ARG A 10 -48.07 -11.02 14.51
CA ARG A 10 -49.04 -9.98 14.96
C ARG A 10 -48.46 -8.56 14.87
N THR A 11 -49.00 -7.79 13.91
CA THR A 11 -49.09 -6.32 13.86
C THR A 11 -50.29 -5.87 14.71
N ALA A 12 -50.28 -4.74 15.45
CA ALA A 12 -50.55 -3.32 15.06
C ALA A 12 -51.08 -2.60 16.36
N PRO A 13 -51.45 -1.29 16.40
CA PRO A 13 -50.93 -0.07 15.77
C PRO A 13 -50.78 1.16 16.72
N THR A 14 -50.24 2.27 16.15
CA THR A 14 -50.51 3.73 16.35
C THR A 14 -50.44 4.39 17.73
N GLU A 15 -49.65 5.46 17.83
CA GLU A 15 -50.16 6.78 18.26
C GLU A 15 -49.26 7.92 17.73
N GLU A 16 -49.93 8.86 17.06
CA GLU A 16 -49.43 10.08 16.42
C GLU A 16 -49.88 11.23 17.34
N SER A 17 -49.00 12.15 17.72
CA SER A 17 -49.42 13.38 18.42
C SER A 17 -48.67 14.60 17.89
N ASP A 18 -49.45 15.52 17.32
CA ASP A 18 -49.09 16.84 16.81
C ASP A 18 -48.73 17.86 17.92
N MET A 19 -47.65 18.61 17.66
CA MET A 19 -47.46 20.08 17.80
C MET A 19 -47.56 20.75 19.21
N PRO A 20 -46.78 21.84 19.51
CA PRO A 20 -46.59 22.99 18.62
C PRO A 20 -45.20 23.62 18.50
N SER A 21 -45.10 24.41 17.43
CA SER A 21 -44.06 25.38 17.10
C SER A 21 -43.93 26.48 18.15
N VAL A 22 -42.70 26.76 18.57
CA VAL A 22 -42.33 28.01 19.25
C VAL A 22 -41.24 28.69 18.44
N THR A 23 -41.62 29.78 17.78
CA THR A 23 -40.73 30.82 17.28
C THR A 23 -40.21 31.62 18.49
N ASP A 24 -38.89 31.69 18.69
CA ASP A 24 -38.28 32.77 19.48
C ASP A 24 -37.27 33.51 18.60
N ASP A 25 -37.65 34.74 18.31
CA ASP A 25 -36.96 35.76 17.56
C ASP A 25 -36.13 36.58 18.57
N ARG A 26 -34.82 36.35 18.63
CA ARG A 26 -33.91 37.21 19.40
C ARG A 26 -32.75 37.68 18.55
N ARG A 27 -32.97 38.83 17.92
CA ARG A 27 -31.94 39.79 17.55
C ARG A 27 -31.15 40.24 18.78
N SER A 28 -29.83 40.22 18.68
CA SER A 28 -28.91 41.04 19.46
C SER A 28 -27.62 41.26 18.66
N PRO A 29 -26.87 42.35 18.94
CA PRO A 29 -26.44 43.29 17.90
C PRO A 29 -25.07 42.99 17.30
N ALA A 30 -24.86 43.60 16.14
CA ALA A 30 -23.62 43.57 15.38
C ALA A 30 -22.43 44.15 16.17
N THR A 31 -21.37 43.35 16.27
CA THR A 31 -20.03 43.82 16.69
C THR A 31 -19.12 43.81 15.47
N ALA A 32 -18.51 44.97 15.21
CA ALA A 32 -17.68 45.24 14.04
C ALA A 32 -16.42 44.35 13.98
N GLN A 33 -16.13 43.88 12.77
CA GLN A 33 -14.95 43.12 12.37
C GLN A 33 -13.82 44.11 11.97
N PRO A 34 -12.55 43.92 12.37
CA PRO A 34 -11.45 44.56 11.67
C PRO A 34 -11.09 43.77 10.41
N ALA A 35 -10.83 44.50 9.33
CA ALA A 35 -10.57 44.00 7.99
C ALA A 35 -9.34 43.09 7.91
N ALA A 36 -9.55 41.82 7.54
CA ALA A 36 -8.52 40.94 7.03
C ALA A 36 -8.65 40.85 5.51
N ALA A 37 -7.53 41.06 4.82
CA ALA A 37 -7.40 41.11 3.37
C ALA A 37 -8.07 39.90 2.69
N ARG A 38 -8.98 40.17 1.76
CA ARG A 38 -9.54 39.18 0.84
C ARG A 38 -8.43 38.67 -0.08
N ALA A 39 -7.82 37.54 0.27
CA ALA A 39 -7.11 36.71 -0.70
C ALA A 39 -8.15 36.07 -1.64
N SER A 40 -8.01 36.38 -2.93
CA SER A 40 -8.82 35.81 -4.01
C SER A 40 -8.77 34.29 -3.96
N ARG A 41 -9.92 33.65 -3.71
CA ARG A 41 -10.11 32.21 -3.92
C ARG A 41 -10.25 31.96 -5.42
N ASN A 42 -9.14 31.82 -6.12
CA ASN A 42 -9.14 31.15 -7.41
C ASN A 42 -9.14 29.65 -7.16
N GLY A 43 -10.33 29.04 -7.25
CA GLY A 43 -10.49 27.60 -7.35
C GLY A 43 -9.94 27.12 -8.69
N ALA A 44 -8.65 26.74 -8.71
CA ALA A 44 -8.08 25.89 -9.74
C ALA A 44 -8.31 24.43 -9.34
N GLY A 45 -8.89 23.63 -10.24
CA GLY A 45 -9.24 22.24 -9.99
C GLY A 45 -8.07 21.38 -9.52
N ILE A 46 -8.38 20.31 -8.78
CA ILE A 46 -7.45 19.33 -8.19
C ILE A 46 -6.86 18.40 -9.28
N ARG A 47 -6.41 18.96 -10.41
CA ARG A 47 -5.57 18.29 -11.40
C ARG A 47 -4.31 19.12 -11.57
N GLY A 48 -3.30 18.83 -10.75
CA GLY A 48 -1.97 19.39 -11.00
C GLY A 48 -1.26 18.52 -12.01
N THR A 49 -1.24 18.97 -13.26
CA THR A 49 -0.34 18.45 -14.27
C THR A 49 0.97 19.23 -14.19
N THR A 50 2.09 18.54 -14.08
CA THR A 50 3.43 19.14 -14.18
C THR A 50 4.18 18.45 -15.30
N ASP A 51 4.76 19.23 -16.20
CA ASP A 51 5.69 18.71 -17.21
C ASP A 51 7.08 18.58 -16.57
N SER A 52 7.59 17.35 -16.51
CA SER A 52 9.04 17.19 -16.55
C SER A 52 9.46 17.36 -18.01
N ALA A 53 10.70 17.78 -18.29
CA ALA A 53 11.16 18.01 -19.67
C ALA A 53 11.10 16.77 -20.60
N ALA A 54 10.77 15.56 -20.08
CA ALA A 54 10.65 14.34 -20.88
C ALA A 54 9.34 13.54 -20.75
N TRP A 55 8.50 13.80 -19.74
CA TRP A 55 7.19 13.16 -19.59
C TRP A 55 6.23 14.04 -18.78
N ARG A 56 4.94 13.89 -19.06
CA ARG A 56 3.87 14.58 -18.35
C ARG A 56 3.44 13.77 -17.13
N VAL A 57 3.34 14.45 -15.98
CA VAL A 57 2.86 13.86 -14.72
C VAL A 57 1.42 14.30 -14.48
N GLU A 58 0.48 13.36 -14.37
CA GLU A 58 -0.89 13.61 -13.92
C GLU A 58 -1.09 12.96 -12.53
N ARG A 59 -1.28 13.78 -11.50
CA ARG A 59 -1.66 13.28 -10.17
C ARG A 59 -3.08 12.70 -10.20
N LEU A 60 -3.25 11.49 -9.68
CA LEU A 60 -4.54 10.80 -9.64
C LEU A 60 -5.32 11.09 -8.35
N THR A 61 -4.62 11.33 -7.26
CA THR A 61 -5.19 11.78 -5.99
C THR A 61 -4.36 12.92 -5.40
N PRO A 62 -4.80 13.57 -4.31
CA PRO A 62 -4.04 14.64 -3.68
C PRO A 62 -2.64 14.23 -3.16
N ARG A 63 -2.46 12.96 -2.74
CA ARG A 63 -1.24 12.52 -2.02
C ARG A 63 -0.61 11.21 -2.49
N ILE A 64 -1.33 10.37 -3.22
CA ILE A 64 -0.82 9.09 -3.74
C ILE A 64 -1.24 8.86 -5.19
N GLY A 65 -0.31 8.32 -5.99
CA GLY A 65 -0.58 7.93 -7.36
C GLY A 65 -0.36 9.07 -8.37
N ALA A 66 0.50 8.82 -9.34
CA ALA A 66 0.64 9.66 -10.52
C ALA A 66 0.76 8.81 -11.79
N ARG A 67 0.12 9.27 -12.86
CA ARG A 67 0.22 8.68 -14.19
C ARG A 67 1.28 9.42 -14.99
N LEU A 68 2.20 8.69 -15.62
CA LEU A 68 3.30 9.25 -16.39
C LEU A 68 3.08 9.00 -17.88
N ASP A 69 2.86 10.07 -18.64
CA ASP A 69 2.66 10.02 -20.09
C ASP A 69 3.91 10.39 -20.88
N GLY A 70 4.16 9.65 -21.96
CA GLY A 70 5.26 9.93 -22.89
C GLY A 70 6.61 9.36 -22.45
N LEU A 71 6.63 8.55 -21.39
CA LEU A 71 7.80 7.81 -20.94
C LEU A 71 7.85 6.42 -21.60
N ASP A 72 8.96 6.09 -22.29
CA ASP A 72 9.27 4.73 -22.76
C ASP A 72 10.27 4.06 -21.81
N LEU A 73 9.79 3.08 -21.03
CA LEU A 73 10.57 2.38 -20.02
C LEU A 73 11.68 1.49 -20.59
N ARG A 74 11.64 1.08 -21.87
CA ARG A 74 12.74 0.33 -22.51
C ARG A 74 13.99 1.17 -22.68
N THR A 75 13.80 2.47 -22.89
CA THR A 75 14.89 3.42 -23.10
C THR A 75 15.41 4.01 -21.80
N LEU A 76 14.62 3.95 -20.71
CA LEU A 76 14.98 4.52 -19.42
C LEU A 76 16.37 4.07 -18.93
N PRO A 77 16.77 2.77 -18.98
CA PRO A 77 18.09 2.33 -18.52
C PRO A 77 19.28 3.02 -19.17
N ARG A 78 19.11 3.56 -20.39
CA ARG A 78 20.17 4.24 -21.15
C ARG A 78 19.99 5.76 -21.21
N SER A 79 18.90 6.29 -20.68
CA SER A 79 18.53 7.71 -20.82
C SER A 79 19.24 8.64 -19.83
N GLY A 80 19.83 8.11 -18.76
CA GLY A 80 20.36 8.90 -17.64
C GLY A 80 19.28 9.47 -16.70
N ARG A 81 18.00 9.10 -16.88
CA ARG A 81 16.86 9.66 -16.13
C ARG A 81 16.27 8.73 -15.06
N ALA A 82 16.94 7.62 -14.73
CA ALA A 82 16.44 6.67 -13.74
C ALA A 82 16.24 7.34 -12.36
N GLU A 83 17.14 8.23 -11.95
CA GLU A 83 17.01 8.96 -10.68
C GLU A 83 15.83 9.95 -10.68
N GLU A 84 15.49 10.53 -11.84
CA GLU A 84 14.29 11.37 -11.95
C GLU A 84 13.01 10.54 -11.76
N LEU A 85 12.97 9.32 -12.30
CA LEU A 85 11.84 8.40 -12.09
C LEU A 85 11.76 7.94 -10.63
N ARG A 86 12.91 7.65 -10.00
CA ARG A 86 13.00 7.30 -8.57
C ARG A 86 12.53 8.43 -7.67
N THR A 87 12.92 9.66 -7.97
CA THR A 87 12.44 10.87 -7.28
C THR A 87 10.92 11.01 -7.42
N ALA A 88 10.38 10.82 -8.63
CA ALA A 88 8.94 10.83 -8.86
C ALA A 88 8.22 9.71 -8.08
N LEU A 89 8.82 8.53 -7.99
CA LEU A 89 8.29 7.40 -7.23
C LEU A 89 8.19 7.74 -5.74
N VAL A 90 9.23 8.31 -5.14
CA VAL A 90 9.21 8.72 -3.72
C VAL A 90 8.23 9.86 -3.45
N ALA A 91 8.03 10.76 -4.43
CA ALA A 91 7.11 11.89 -4.32
C ALA A 91 5.64 11.48 -4.44
N HIS A 92 5.33 10.55 -5.35
CA HIS A 92 3.96 10.14 -5.67
C HIS A 92 3.58 8.77 -5.11
N LYS A 93 4.54 8.04 -4.54
CA LYS A 93 4.47 6.72 -3.91
C LYS A 93 4.13 5.58 -4.86
N VAL A 94 3.25 5.81 -5.83
CA VAL A 94 2.86 4.87 -6.88
C VAL A 94 2.86 5.61 -8.22
N LEU A 95 3.49 5.01 -9.22
CA LEU A 95 3.56 5.52 -10.58
C LEU A 95 2.89 4.53 -11.54
N PHE A 96 2.02 5.05 -12.39
CA PHE A 96 1.33 4.29 -13.43
C PHE A 96 1.87 4.75 -14.79
N VAL A 97 2.51 3.84 -15.52
CA VAL A 97 3.12 4.14 -16.82
C VAL A 97 2.40 3.30 -17.89
N PRO A 98 1.42 3.89 -18.60
CA PRO A 98 0.61 3.15 -19.56
C PRO A 98 1.34 2.93 -20.89
N GLY A 99 0.82 1.98 -21.69
CA GLY A 99 1.22 1.80 -23.09
C GLY A 99 2.66 1.34 -23.30
N GLN A 100 3.17 0.53 -22.37
CA GLN A 100 4.51 -0.04 -22.42
C GLN A 100 4.48 -1.41 -23.11
N ASP A 101 5.56 -1.73 -23.80
CA ASP A 101 5.80 -3.02 -24.44
C ASP A 101 7.16 -3.53 -23.97
N LEU A 102 7.23 -3.97 -22.71
CA LEU A 102 8.43 -4.56 -22.11
C LEU A 102 8.35 -6.06 -22.27
N ASP A 103 9.43 -6.71 -22.68
CA ASP A 103 9.63 -8.15 -22.45
C ASP A 103 10.23 -8.40 -21.05
N ALA A 104 10.62 -9.66 -20.78
CA ALA A 104 11.20 -10.03 -19.50
C ALA A 104 12.60 -9.43 -19.27
N ASP A 105 13.42 -9.34 -20.32
CA ASP A 105 14.77 -8.76 -20.26
C ASP A 105 14.69 -7.24 -20.02
N ASP A 106 13.78 -6.55 -20.73
CA ASP A 106 13.51 -5.13 -20.55
C ASP A 106 12.99 -4.83 -19.13
N HIS A 107 12.13 -5.69 -18.58
CA HIS A 107 11.60 -5.54 -17.23
C HIS A 107 12.71 -5.66 -16.16
N VAL A 108 13.61 -6.63 -16.31
CA VAL A 108 14.79 -6.77 -15.44
C VAL A 108 15.76 -5.60 -15.61
N ALA A 109 16.02 -5.15 -16.84
CA ALA A 109 16.89 -4.01 -17.12
C ALA A 109 16.35 -2.71 -16.50
N LEU A 110 15.03 -2.49 -16.55
CA LEU A 110 14.35 -1.41 -15.84
C LEU A 110 14.58 -1.48 -14.33
N GLY A 111 14.40 -2.67 -13.73
CA GLY A 111 14.66 -2.88 -12.31
C GLY A 111 16.10 -2.51 -11.93
N ARG A 112 17.08 -3.00 -12.70
CA ARG A 112 18.52 -2.74 -12.48
C ARG A 112 18.90 -1.27 -12.66
N ALA A 113 18.16 -0.53 -13.48
CA ALA A 113 18.37 0.92 -13.63
C ALA A 113 17.89 1.71 -12.41
N LEU A 114 16.92 1.20 -11.66
CA LEU A 114 16.29 1.89 -10.52
C LEU A 114 16.85 1.46 -9.16
N GLY A 115 17.53 0.32 -9.08
CA GLY A 115 18.18 -0.16 -7.87
C GLY A 115 18.66 -1.61 -7.97
N ASP A 116 19.00 -2.16 -6.82
CA ASP A 116 19.49 -3.54 -6.72
C ASP A 116 18.33 -4.52 -6.80
N VAL A 117 18.23 -5.25 -7.91
CA VAL A 117 17.17 -6.25 -8.10
C VAL A 117 17.39 -7.46 -7.18
N THR A 118 16.33 -7.95 -6.54
CA THR A 118 16.36 -9.16 -5.72
C THR A 118 16.16 -10.42 -6.56
N THR A 119 16.34 -11.59 -5.97
CA THR A 119 15.65 -12.80 -6.47
C THR A 119 14.13 -12.58 -6.39
N SER A 120 13.35 -13.31 -7.19
CA SER A 120 11.91 -13.06 -7.36
C SER A 120 11.11 -12.94 -6.05
N HIS A 121 11.38 -13.83 -5.10
CA HIS A 121 10.77 -13.86 -3.76
C HIS A 121 11.65 -14.70 -2.81
N PRO A 122 11.57 -14.55 -1.47
CA PRO A 122 12.32 -15.42 -0.56
C PRO A 122 12.04 -16.92 -0.73
N VAL A 123 10.81 -17.29 -1.11
CA VAL A 123 10.41 -18.70 -1.23
C VAL A 123 9.92 -19.13 -2.62
N VAL A 124 9.34 -18.20 -3.40
CA VAL A 124 8.74 -18.52 -4.71
C VAL A 124 9.81 -18.36 -5.79
N PRO A 125 9.98 -19.30 -6.74
CA PRO A 125 11.04 -19.24 -7.74
C PRO A 125 10.84 -18.08 -8.71
N GLY A 126 11.87 -17.83 -9.52
CA GLY A 126 11.70 -16.97 -10.70
C GLY A 126 10.79 -17.61 -11.74
N ALA A 127 10.31 -16.79 -12.67
CA ALA A 127 9.44 -17.20 -13.76
C ALA A 127 10.10 -18.28 -14.64
N ASP A 128 11.41 -18.16 -14.90
CA ASP A 128 12.20 -19.17 -15.58
C ASP A 128 13.69 -19.10 -15.20
N GLU A 129 14.51 -19.98 -15.79
CA GLU A 129 15.96 -20.05 -15.50
C GLU A 129 16.74 -18.81 -15.95
N ARG A 130 16.28 -18.10 -16.98
CA ARG A 130 16.91 -16.87 -17.50
C ARG A 130 16.47 -15.64 -16.72
N HIS A 131 15.29 -15.68 -16.09
CA HIS A 131 14.70 -14.58 -15.33
C HIS A 131 14.40 -14.99 -13.87
N PRO A 132 15.42 -15.37 -13.08
CA PRO A 132 15.26 -15.71 -11.67
C PRO A 132 14.74 -14.54 -10.79
N GLU A 133 14.80 -13.32 -11.29
CA GLU A 133 14.34 -12.09 -10.62
C GLU A 133 12.84 -11.83 -10.77
N ILE A 134 12.17 -12.48 -11.73
CA ILE A 134 10.75 -12.23 -12.01
C ILE A 134 9.90 -13.17 -11.18
N TYR A 135 9.04 -12.62 -10.32
CA TYR A 135 7.94 -13.37 -9.70
C TYR A 135 6.72 -13.32 -10.63
N GLU A 136 6.35 -14.47 -11.18
CA GLU A 136 5.07 -14.66 -11.88
C GLU A 136 3.93 -14.86 -10.88
N LEU A 137 2.93 -13.97 -10.93
CA LEU A 137 1.69 -14.08 -10.19
C LEU A 137 0.60 -14.56 -11.16
N ASP A 138 0.39 -15.88 -11.21
CA ASP A 138 -0.70 -16.51 -11.96
C ASP A 138 -1.85 -16.85 -11.01
N SER A 139 -3.03 -16.28 -11.27
CA SER A 139 -4.22 -16.51 -10.46
C SER A 139 -4.69 -17.96 -10.43
N HIS A 140 -4.37 -18.77 -11.45
CA HIS A 140 -4.72 -20.20 -11.46
C HIS A 140 -3.80 -21.05 -10.57
N ASP A 141 -2.63 -20.53 -10.21
CA ASP A 141 -1.66 -21.17 -9.32
C ASP A 141 -1.66 -20.55 -7.91
N GLY A 142 -2.75 -19.85 -7.53
CA GLY A 142 -2.87 -19.17 -6.23
C GLY A 142 -2.09 -17.86 -6.13
N GLY A 143 -1.64 -17.29 -7.26
CA GLY A 143 -0.94 -16.01 -7.37
C GLY A 143 -1.85 -14.79 -7.16
N THR A 144 -2.59 -14.78 -6.06
CA THR A 144 -3.51 -13.70 -5.67
C THR A 144 -3.10 -13.11 -4.34
N SER A 145 -3.28 -11.81 -4.16
CA SER A 145 -2.97 -11.15 -2.90
C SER A 145 -4.07 -10.16 -2.51
N ASP A 146 -5.18 -10.74 -2.11
CA ASP A 146 -6.44 -10.12 -1.68
C ASP A 146 -6.46 -9.84 -0.17
N VAL A 147 -5.29 -9.55 0.41
CA VAL A 147 -5.12 -9.08 1.77
C VAL A 147 -4.23 -7.84 1.74
N TRP A 148 -4.59 -6.81 2.49
CA TRP A 148 -3.77 -5.60 2.57
C TRP A 148 -2.38 -5.92 3.11
N HIS A 149 -1.35 -5.64 2.30
CA HIS A 149 0.03 -5.95 2.66
C HIS A 149 1.04 -5.00 2.03
N THR A 150 2.19 -4.90 2.68
CA THR A 150 3.43 -4.41 2.08
C THR A 150 4.31 -5.63 1.80
N ASP A 151 4.97 -5.62 0.65
CA ASP A 151 5.73 -6.79 0.18
C ASP A 151 6.80 -7.23 1.18
N VAL A 152 6.78 -8.53 1.51
CA VAL A 152 7.89 -9.25 2.15
C VAL A 152 8.33 -8.60 3.49
N THR A 153 7.40 -7.99 4.22
CA THR A 153 7.71 -7.39 5.53
C THR A 153 8.11 -8.41 6.60
N PHE A 154 7.92 -9.71 6.34
CA PHE A 154 8.44 -10.79 7.18
C PHE A 154 9.95 -11.05 7.02
N MET A 155 10.66 -10.29 6.17
CA MET A 155 12.12 -10.33 6.07
C MET A 155 12.77 -9.11 6.76
N PRO A 156 14.04 -9.21 7.22
CA PRO A 156 14.72 -8.11 7.90
C PRO A 156 14.93 -6.86 7.03
N ARG A 157 15.12 -7.06 5.72
CA ARG A 157 15.21 -6.00 4.70
C ARG A 157 14.09 -6.19 3.67
N PRO A 158 12.86 -5.73 3.94
CA PRO A 158 11.79 -5.77 2.96
C PRO A 158 12.20 -4.98 1.72
N PRO A 159 11.76 -5.37 0.51
CA PRO A 159 12.03 -4.60 -0.71
C PRO A 159 11.66 -3.12 -0.57
N MET A 160 12.45 -2.23 -1.16
CA MET A 160 12.13 -0.80 -1.17
C MET A 160 11.02 -0.46 -2.16
N ALA A 161 10.95 -1.19 -3.26
CA ALA A 161 10.00 -0.92 -4.33
C ALA A 161 9.71 -2.19 -5.11
N SER A 162 8.59 -2.18 -5.82
CA SER A 162 8.18 -3.24 -6.73
C SER A 162 7.77 -2.64 -8.07
N ILE A 163 8.01 -3.40 -9.14
CA ILE A 163 7.68 -3.06 -10.52
C ILE A 163 6.84 -4.20 -11.07
N LEU A 164 5.58 -3.92 -11.40
CA LEU A 164 4.61 -4.92 -11.84
C LEU A 164 4.13 -4.58 -13.25
N ARG A 165 4.19 -5.56 -14.15
CA ARG A 165 3.62 -5.47 -15.49
C ARG A 165 2.54 -6.51 -15.71
N ALA A 166 1.52 -6.14 -16.48
CA ALA A 166 0.48 -7.07 -16.90
C ALA A 166 0.98 -7.97 -18.04
N VAL A 167 0.81 -9.28 -17.91
CA VAL A 167 1.10 -10.27 -18.97
C VAL A 167 -0.19 -10.80 -19.58
N ARG A 168 -1.15 -11.15 -18.72
CA ARG A 168 -2.51 -11.56 -19.11
C ARG A 168 -3.49 -10.93 -18.14
N LEU A 169 -4.51 -10.27 -18.66
CA LEU A 169 -5.56 -9.64 -17.86
C LEU A 169 -6.92 -10.23 -18.22
N PRO A 170 -7.85 -10.31 -17.25
CA PRO A 170 -9.26 -10.50 -17.55
C PRO A 170 -9.82 -9.25 -18.24
N ASP A 171 -10.92 -9.41 -19.00
CA ASP A 171 -11.61 -8.28 -19.63
C ASP A 171 -12.22 -7.31 -18.60
N LEU A 172 -12.64 -7.85 -17.44
CA LEU A 172 -13.27 -7.13 -16.33
C LEU A 172 -12.71 -7.64 -14.99
N GLY A 173 -12.61 -6.75 -14.01
CA GLY A 173 -12.06 -7.05 -12.68
C GLY A 173 -10.53 -7.05 -12.64
N GLY A 174 -9.96 -7.41 -11.49
CA GLY A 174 -8.52 -7.55 -11.29
C GLY A 174 -7.79 -6.23 -11.07
N ALA A 175 -8.51 -5.18 -10.65
CA ALA A 175 -7.92 -3.91 -10.26
C ALA A 175 -7.00 -4.07 -9.03
N THR A 176 -6.18 -3.05 -8.77
CA THR A 176 -5.29 -3.06 -7.59
C THR A 176 -5.41 -1.73 -6.88
N ASN A 177 -5.46 -1.81 -5.55
CA ASN A 177 -5.56 -0.66 -4.67
C ASN A 177 -4.23 -0.49 -3.95
N TRP A 178 -3.79 0.76 -3.79
CA TRP A 178 -2.68 1.12 -2.90
C TRP A 178 -3.16 2.11 -1.87
N VAL A 179 -2.64 1.98 -0.65
CA VAL A 179 -2.84 2.92 0.46
C VAL A 179 -1.55 3.68 0.73
N ASP A 180 -1.70 4.97 1.04
CA ASP A 180 -0.63 5.82 1.57
C ASP A 180 -0.44 5.63 3.08
N LEU A 181 0.65 4.97 3.47
CA LEU A 181 0.97 4.68 4.87
C LEU A 181 1.39 5.93 5.66
N GLU A 182 1.87 6.97 4.98
CA GLU A 182 2.17 8.25 5.61
C GLU A 182 0.87 8.98 5.99
N GLN A 183 -0.14 8.97 5.12
CA GLN A 183 -1.47 9.49 5.48
C GLN A 183 -2.11 8.68 6.60
N ALA A 184 -1.98 7.36 6.56
CA ALA A 184 -2.49 6.51 7.64
C ALA A 184 -1.91 6.94 8.99
N TYR A 185 -0.59 7.16 9.08
CA TYR A 185 0.07 7.68 10.29
C TYR A 185 -0.40 9.10 10.68
N GLU A 186 -0.50 10.02 9.72
CA GLU A 186 -0.94 11.40 9.96
C GLU A 186 -2.43 11.50 10.35
N SER A 187 -3.24 10.50 10.01
CA SER A 187 -4.66 10.47 10.35
C SER A 187 -4.94 9.99 11.79
N LEU A 188 -3.95 9.39 12.46
CA LEU A 188 -4.05 9.01 13.87
C LEU A 188 -4.25 10.25 14.76
N SER A 189 -4.81 10.08 15.96
CA SER A 189 -4.80 11.18 16.94
C SER A 189 -3.38 11.42 17.46
N PRO A 190 -3.04 12.63 17.95
CA PRO A 190 -1.70 12.89 18.50
C PRO A 190 -1.26 11.90 19.58
N ALA A 191 -2.17 11.47 20.46
CA ALA A 191 -1.88 10.49 21.51
C ALA A 191 -1.58 9.10 20.93
N VAL A 192 -2.36 8.65 19.94
CA VAL A 192 -2.15 7.34 19.29
C VAL A 192 -0.85 7.34 18.46
N ARG A 193 -0.51 8.44 17.79
CA ARG A 193 0.81 8.59 17.15
C ARG A 193 1.96 8.46 18.15
N ALA A 194 1.89 9.20 19.26
CA ALA A 194 2.94 9.18 20.27
C ALA A 194 3.15 7.77 20.89
N LEU A 195 2.06 7.00 20.98
CA LEU A 195 2.12 5.58 21.33
C LEU A 195 2.79 4.78 20.22
N ALA A 196 2.31 4.87 18.98
CA ALA A 196 2.81 4.13 17.83
C ALA A 196 4.30 4.37 17.55
N ASP A 197 4.79 5.60 17.74
CA ASP A 197 6.21 5.98 17.56
C ASP A 197 7.19 5.12 18.37
N GLY A 198 6.76 4.52 19.48
CA GLY A 198 7.59 3.69 20.35
C GLY A 198 7.32 2.19 20.29
N LEU A 199 6.41 1.73 19.42
CA LEU A 199 6.03 0.32 19.32
C LEU A 199 6.82 -0.42 18.24
N GLU A 200 7.04 -1.71 18.48
CA GLU A 200 7.53 -2.67 17.49
C GLU A 200 6.48 -3.75 17.26
N ALA A 201 6.39 -4.26 16.04
CA ALA A 201 5.48 -5.33 15.65
C ALA A 201 6.26 -6.55 15.14
N ILE A 202 5.69 -7.73 15.36
CA ILE A 202 6.18 -9.00 14.83
C ILE A 202 5.53 -9.22 13.46
N HIS A 203 6.36 -9.43 12.43
CA HIS A 203 5.96 -9.78 11.09
C HIS A 203 6.33 -11.23 10.82
N ASP A 204 5.37 -12.02 10.34
CA ASP A 204 5.51 -13.46 10.15
C ASP A 204 4.98 -13.88 8.78
N GLY A 205 5.82 -14.56 8.00
CA GLY A 205 5.48 -15.06 6.67
C GLY A 205 4.96 -16.49 6.68
N ASN A 206 4.98 -17.20 7.80
CA ASN A 206 4.61 -18.63 7.85
C ASN A 206 3.15 -18.88 7.48
N ARG A 207 2.24 -17.96 7.82
CA ARG A 207 0.83 -18.10 7.47
C ARG A 207 0.61 -18.20 5.96
N GLU A 208 1.33 -17.39 5.20
CA GLU A 208 1.17 -17.31 3.74
C GLU A 208 2.11 -18.28 2.99
N PHE A 209 3.31 -18.51 3.53
CA PHE A 209 4.41 -19.14 2.78
C PHE A 209 5.06 -20.33 3.48
N GLY A 210 4.66 -20.66 4.72
CA GLY A 210 5.28 -21.71 5.53
C GLY A 210 5.09 -23.10 4.91
N GLU A 211 3.86 -23.44 4.53
CA GLU A 211 3.57 -24.71 3.85
C GLU A 211 4.25 -24.79 2.49
N TYR A 212 4.21 -23.70 1.71
CA TYR A 212 4.88 -23.63 0.41
C TYR A 212 6.39 -23.91 0.54
N LEU A 213 7.05 -23.28 1.52
CA LEU A 213 8.48 -23.49 1.78
C LEU A 213 8.78 -24.93 2.19
N ALA A 214 7.98 -25.51 3.10
CA ALA A 214 8.21 -26.86 3.62
C ALA A 214 8.15 -27.95 2.53
N HIS A 215 7.24 -27.81 1.57
CA HIS A 215 7.07 -28.80 0.50
C HIS A 215 8.02 -28.59 -0.69
N ARG A 216 8.62 -27.41 -0.82
CA ARG A 216 9.47 -27.06 -1.96
C ARG A 216 10.94 -27.44 -1.74
N ARG A 217 11.55 -28.10 -2.73
CA ARG A 217 13.00 -28.40 -2.79
C ARG A 217 13.57 -28.99 -1.48
N GLY A 218 12.78 -29.76 -0.74
CA GLY A 218 13.18 -30.31 0.56
C GLY A 218 13.27 -29.28 1.69
N GLY A 219 12.45 -28.22 1.66
CA GLY A 219 12.43 -27.16 2.67
C GLY A 219 13.32 -25.95 2.33
N GLU A 220 13.67 -25.76 1.05
CA GLU A 220 14.58 -24.68 0.63
C GLU A 220 13.90 -23.69 -0.32
N GLY A 221 13.94 -22.41 0.07
CA GLY A 221 13.57 -21.27 -0.74
C GLY A 221 14.72 -20.78 -1.63
N ASN A 222 14.66 -19.51 -2.01
CA ASN A 222 15.71 -18.86 -2.78
C ASN A 222 16.84 -18.35 -1.89
N ASP A 223 17.93 -17.90 -2.51
CA ASP A 223 18.93 -17.09 -1.84
C ASP A 223 18.38 -15.66 -1.68
N TRP A 224 18.22 -15.24 -0.42
CA TRP A 224 17.76 -13.92 -0.04
C TRP A 224 18.84 -13.28 0.84
N ASP A 225 19.29 -12.08 0.49
CA ASP A 225 20.33 -11.38 1.25
C ASP A 225 21.62 -12.20 1.45
N GLY A 226 21.97 -13.03 0.48
CA GLY A 226 23.18 -13.88 0.51
C GLY A 226 23.03 -15.15 1.36
N THR A 227 21.82 -15.44 1.85
CA THR A 227 21.54 -16.64 2.64
C THR A 227 20.40 -17.44 2.01
N ARG A 228 20.56 -18.77 1.95
CA ARG A 228 19.49 -19.68 1.53
C ARG A 228 18.35 -19.66 2.57
N VAL A 229 17.15 -19.32 2.14
CA VAL A 229 15.96 -19.35 3.01
C VAL A 229 15.58 -20.80 3.30
N ARG A 230 15.67 -21.20 4.57
CA ARG A 230 15.28 -22.54 5.06
C ARG A 230 14.15 -22.52 6.09
N ALA A 231 13.90 -21.36 6.67
CA ALA A 231 12.82 -21.10 7.60
C ALA A 231 12.43 -19.62 7.51
N LEU A 232 11.14 -19.34 7.73
CA LEU A 232 10.64 -17.98 7.86
C LEU A 232 10.60 -17.62 9.35
N VAL A 233 11.72 -17.13 9.86
CA VAL A 233 11.79 -16.70 11.27
C VAL A 233 11.04 -15.37 11.40
N PRO A 234 10.06 -15.23 12.31
CA PRO A 234 9.37 -13.96 12.51
C PRO A 234 10.35 -12.83 12.85
N VAL A 235 10.13 -11.66 12.26
CA VAL A 235 11.01 -10.49 12.40
C VAL A 235 10.32 -9.37 13.15
N ARG A 236 11.10 -8.53 13.84
CA ARG A 236 10.61 -7.33 14.52
C ARG A 236 10.88 -6.11 13.66
N HIS A 237 9.83 -5.33 13.42
CA HIS A 237 9.90 -4.04 12.73
C HIS A 237 9.25 -2.95 13.58
N PRO A 238 9.66 -1.68 13.44
CA PRO A 238 8.97 -0.58 14.09
C PRO A 238 7.54 -0.42 13.52
N VAL A 239 6.56 -0.13 14.37
CA VAL A 239 5.18 0.17 13.95
C VAL A 239 5.13 1.45 13.11
N VAL A 240 6.04 2.38 13.37
CA VAL A 240 6.23 3.58 12.57
C VAL A 240 7.58 3.48 11.88
N ARG A 241 7.60 3.43 10.54
CA ARG A 241 8.85 3.48 9.77
C ARG A 241 9.17 4.91 9.37
N VAL A 242 10.40 5.34 9.57
CA VAL A 242 10.95 6.57 9.00
C VAL A 242 11.47 6.28 7.60
N HIS A 243 10.96 6.99 6.60
CA HIS A 243 11.37 6.82 5.22
C HIS A 243 12.82 7.32 5.05
N PRO A 244 13.75 6.48 4.57
CA PRO A 244 15.19 6.77 4.64
C PRO A 244 15.62 8.00 3.81
N GLU A 245 14.86 8.35 2.77
CA GLU A 245 15.19 9.48 1.89
C GLU A 245 14.48 10.79 2.23
N THR A 246 13.37 10.72 2.95
CA THR A 246 12.48 11.89 3.13
C THR A 246 12.25 12.23 4.59
N GLY A 247 12.59 11.33 5.51
CA GLY A 247 12.30 11.47 6.94
C GLY A 247 10.82 11.39 7.30
N ARG A 248 9.92 11.19 6.32
CA ARG A 248 8.48 11.07 6.57
C ARG A 248 8.17 9.77 7.29
N ARG A 249 7.10 9.76 8.09
CA ARG A 249 6.73 8.63 8.94
C ARG A 249 5.54 7.88 8.35
N SER A 250 5.66 6.57 8.25
CA SER A 250 4.65 5.66 7.73
C SER A 250 4.17 4.69 8.80
N LEU A 251 2.87 4.43 8.86
CA LEU A 251 2.30 3.37 9.71
C LEU A 251 2.62 2.01 9.07
N PHE A 252 3.68 1.36 9.54
CA PHE A 252 4.33 0.20 8.91
C PHE A 252 3.86 -1.13 9.51
N VAL A 253 2.54 -1.28 9.62
CA VAL A 253 1.88 -2.55 9.96
C VAL A 253 0.93 -2.93 8.84
N ASN A 254 0.70 -4.23 8.64
CA ASN A 254 -0.22 -4.68 7.61
C ASN A 254 -0.91 -6.02 7.98
N PRO A 255 -2.20 -6.21 7.63
CA PRO A 255 -2.91 -7.46 7.91
C PRO A 255 -2.29 -8.73 7.31
N GLY A 256 -1.57 -8.60 6.20
CA GLY A 256 -0.90 -9.71 5.52
C GLY A 256 0.18 -10.39 6.36
N PHE A 257 0.95 -9.63 7.13
CA PHE A 257 2.14 -10.19 7.82
C PHE A 257 2.27 -9.79 9.28
N THR A 258 1.65 -8.70 9.75
CA THR A 258 1.76 -8.27 11.14
C THR A 258 0.89 -9.15 12.04
N VAL A 259 1.52 -9.92 12.93
CA VAL A 259 0.81 -10.89 13.79
C VAL A 259 0.58 -10.41 15.23
N ARG A 260 1.47 -9.58 15.78
CA ARG A 260 1.30 -8.97 17.11
C ARG A 260 2.20 -7.75 17.34
N ILE A 261 1.81 -6.91 18.30
CA ILE A 261 2.66 -5.88 18.89
C ILE A 261 3.57 -6.53 19.94
N ALA A 262 4.86 -6.24 19.88
CA ALA A 262 5.83 -6.79 20.80
C ALA A 262 5.77 -6.08 22.17
N GLY A 263 6.05 -6.82 23.25
CA GLY A 263 6.10 -6.27 24.61
C GLY A 263 4.75 -6.00 25.28
N VAL A 264 3.63 -6.30 24.62
CA VAL A 264 2.27 -6.16 25.17
C VAL A 264 1.53 -7.50 25.20
N SER A 265 0.44 -7.56 25.97
CA SER A 265 -0.47 -8.72 26.01
C SER A 265 -1.20 -8.92 24.67
N ASP A 266 -1.74 -10.11 24.44
CA ASP A 266 -2.48 -10.40 23.19
C ASP A 266 -3.74 -9.56 23.04
N ALA A 267 -4.41 -9.23 24.16
CA ALA A 267 -5.59 -8.36 24.15
C ALA A 267 -5.22 -6.93 23.73
N GLU A 268 -4.16 -6.36 24.30
CA GLU A 268 -3.65 -5.03 23.92
C GLU A 268 -3.16 -5.03 22.47
N SER A 269 -2.41 -6.06 22.07
CA SER A 269 -1.92 -6.21 20.70
C SER A 269 -3.06 -6.18 19.68
N ARG A 270 -4.12 -6.97 19.89
CA ARG A 270 -5.29 -6.98 19.00
C ARG A 270 -5.94 -5.60 18.92
N GLY A 271 -6.23 -4.97 20.07
CA GLY A 271 -6.85 -3.65 20.09
C GLY A 271 -6.02 -2.56 19.40
N LEU A 272 -4.69 -2.60 19.55
CA LEU A 272 -3.80 -1.67 18.87
C LEU A 272 -3.76 -1.90 17.35
N LEU A 273 -3.65 -3.17 16.92
CA LEU A 273 -3.65 -3.51 15.49
C LEU A 273 -4.99 -3.16 14.84
N ASP A 274 -6.12 -3.38 15.52
CA ASP A 274 -7.44 -3.00 15.01
C ASP A 274 -7.53 -1.49 14.75
N ILE A 275 -7.03 -0.67 15.68
CA ILE A 275 -6.92 0.79 15.48
C ILE A 275 -6.06 1.08 14.26
N PHE A 276 -4.84 0.53 14.18
CA PHE A 276 -3.92 0.83 13.09
C PHE A 276 -4.47 0.41 11.73
N PHE A 277 -5.05 -0.78 11.63
CA PHE A 277 -5.63 -1.30 10.39
C PHE A 277 -6.85 -0.51 9.94
N ALA A 278 -7.70 -0.02 10.87
CA ALA A 278 -8.82 0.85 10.52
C ALA A 278 -8.38 2.17 9.86
N HIS A 279 -7.19 2.68 10.18
CA HIS A 279 -6.62 3.87 9.55
C HIS A 279 -5.98 3.58 8.18
N LEU A 280 -5.52 2.34 7.92
CA LEU A 280 -5.00 1.94 6.61
C LEU A 280 -6.11 1.99 5.55
N THR A 281 -7.26 1.36 5.80
CA THR A 281 -8.27 1.12 4.75
C THR A 281 -9.22 2.29 4.50
N ARG A 282 -8.87 3.51 4.91
CA ARG A 282 -9.70 4.70 4.70
C ARG A 282 -9.69 5.11 3.23
N PRO A 283 -10.84 5.32 2.58
CA PRO A 283 -10.90 5.66 1.15
C PRO A 283 -10.08 6.89 0.75
N GLU A 284 -9.93 7.89 1.64
CA GLU A 284 -9.14 9.10 1.37
C GLU A 284 -7.64 8.83 1.21
N HIS A 285 -7.16 7.67 1.67
CA HIS A 285 -5.76 7.26 1.60
C HIS A 285 -5.45 6.43 0.35
N LEU A 286 -6.46 6.09 -0.46
CA LEU A 286 -6.36 5.10 -1.52
C LEU A 286 -6.17 5.71 -2.91
N VAL A 287 -5.42 5.00 -3.74
CA VAL A 287 -5.53 5.07 -5.20
C VAL A 287 -5.88 3.69 -5.74
N ARG A 288 -6.83 3.62 -6.69
CA ARG A 288 -7.24 2.38 -7.35
C ARG A 288 -6.89 2.44 -8.83
N HIS A 289 -6.26 1.38 -9.33
CA HIS A 289 -5.87 1.26 -10.72
C HIS A 289 -6.59 0.10 -11.39
N HIS A 290 -7.29 0.40 -12.48
CA HIS A 290 -7.88 -0.59 -13.35
C HIS A 290 -6.89 -0.85 -14.48
N TRP A 291 -6.32 -2.06 -14.47
CA TRP A 291 -5.27 -2.45 -15.40
C TRP A 291 -5.73 -2.43 -16.84
N ARG A 292 -4.82 -2.04 -17.73
CA ARG A 292 -4.93 -2.20 -19.17
C ARG A 292 -3.71 -2.94 -19.70
N PRO A 293 -3.82 -3.63 -20.85
CA PRO A 293 -2.64 -4.18 -21.53
C PRO A 293 -1.57 -3.11 -21.73
N GLY A 294 -0.33 -3.45 -21.39
CA GLY A 294 0.82 -2.55 -21.45
C GLY A 294 0.99 -1.59 -20.26
N ASP A 295 0.11 -1.64 -19.25
CA ASP A 295 0.36 -0.88 -18.02
C ASP A 295 1.52 -1.49 -17.23
N VAL A 296 2.44 -0.62 -16.79
CA VAL A 296 3.49 -0.92 -15.82
C VAL A 296 3.31 -0.03 -14.62
N VAL A 297 3.32 -0.63 -13.43
CA VAL A 297 3.14 0.08 -12.16
C VAL A 297 4.37 -0.09 -11.29
N LEU A 298 4.87 1.03 -10.76
CA LEU A 298 5.95 1.06 -9.78
C LEU A 298 5.39 1.60 -8.48
N TRP A 299 5.69 0.96 -7.34
CA TRP A 299 5.33 1.51 -6.03
C TRP A 299 6.48 1.42 -5.03
N ASP A 300 6.51 2.38 -4.12
CA ASP A 300 7.41 2.45 -2.99
C ASP A 300 6.84 1.67 -1.80
N ASN A 301 7.36 0.46 -1.55
CA ASN A 301 6.96 -0.40 -0.43
C ASN A 301 7.26 0.21 0.93
N ARG A 302 8.09 1.27 1.01
CA ARG A 302 8.46 1.90 2.28
C ARG A 302 7.40 2.87 2.77
N SER A 303 6.46 3.26 1.89
CA SER A 303 5.38 4.20 2.19
C SER A 303 4.00 3.74 1.72
N THR A 304 3.87 2.52 1.18
CA THR A 304 2.61 1.97 0.69
C THR A 304 2.34 0.54 1.16
N ALA A 305 1.06 0.21 1.28
CA ALA A 305 0.54 -1.16 1.24
C ALA A 305 -0.45 -1.27 0.08
N HIS A 306 -0.80 -2.49 -0.32
CA HIS A 306 -1.64 -2.74 -1.47
C HIS A 306 -2.54 -3.97 -1.30
N TYR A 307 -3.55 -4.04 -2.17
CA TYR A 307 -4.58 -5.08 -2.21
C TYR A 307 -4.94 -5.36 -3.68
N ALA A 308 -4.83 -6.61 -4.11
CA ALA A 308 -5.27 -7.05 -5.44
C ALA A 308 -6.74 -7.50 -5.38
N ASP A 309 -7.60 -6.89 -6.19
CA ASP A 309 -9.01 -7.29 -6.27
C ASP A 309 -9.10 -8.67 -6.91
N HIS A 310 -9.63 -9.65 -6.17
CA HIS A 310 -9.95 -10.99 -6.67
C HIS A 310 -11.42 -11.07 -7.09
N ASP A 311 -11.82 -10.24 -8.06
CA ASP A 311 -13.20 -10.03 -8.51
C ASP A 311 -13.44 -10.45 -9.98
N TYR A 312 -12.56 -11.30 -10.52
CA TYR A 312 -12.56 -11.73 -11.93
C TYR A 312 -12.88 -13.22 -12.13
N GLY A 313 -13.43 -13.91 -11.13
CA GLY A 313 -13.90 -15.30 -11.24
C GLY A 313 -12.82 -16.26 -11.76
N ASP A 314 -13.18 -17.10 -12.73
CA ASP A 314 -12.28 -18.13 -13.30
C ASP A 314 -11.33 -17.58 -14.38
N PHE A 315 -11.43 -16.30 -14.74
CA PHE A 315 -10.57 -15.71 -15.77
C PHE A 315 -9.12 -15.67 -15.30
N GLN A 316 -8.20 -16.17 -16.13
CA GLN A 316 -6.79 -16.19 -15.77
C GLN A 316 -6.20 -14.78 -15.80
N ARG A 317 -5.48 -14.42 -14.74
CA ARG A 317 -4.70 -13.19 -14.62
C ARG A 317 -3.25 -13.54 -14.33
N ILE A 318 -2.35 -13.07 -15.17
CA ILE A 318 -0.89 -13.27 -15.03
C ILE A 318 -0.21 -11.92 -14.98
N MET A 319 0.55 -11.70 -13.92
CA MET A 319 1.38 -10.51 -13.74
C MET A 319 2.82 -10.91 -13.49
N HIS A 320 3.77 -10.11 -13.97
CA HIS A 320 5.18 -10.28 -13.65
C HIS A 320 5.63 -9.16 -12.73
N ARG A 321 6.25 -9.51 -11.62
CA ARG A 321 6.76 -8.58 -10.62
C ARG A 321 8.26 -8.73 -10.45
N ILE A 322 8.95 -7.61 -10.34
CA ILE A 322 10.33 -7.54 -9.86
C ILE A 322 10.35 -6.66 -8.62
N THR A 323 11.22 -6.99 -7.66
CA THR A 323 11.40 -6.19 -6.45
C THR A 323 12.82 -5.67 -6.33
N LEU A 324 12.96 -4.47 -5.76
CA LEU A 324 14.24 -3.81 -5.51
C LEU A 324 14.60 -3.95 -4.03
N ARG A 325 15.83 -4.34 -3.73
CA ARG A 325 16.34 -4.55 -2.38
C ARG A 325 16.18 -3.29 -1.54
N GLY A 326 15.62 -3.44 -0.34
CA GLY A 326 15.49 -2.35 0.61
C GLY A 326 16.53 -2.40 1.74
N ASP A 327 16.32 -1.52 2.70
CA ASP A 327 17.06 -1.36 3.92
C ASP A 327 16.34 -1.98 5.13
N ILE A 328 17.02 -2.02 6.27
CA ILE A 328 16.40 -2.41 7.54
C ILE A 328 15.50 -1.25 7.98
N PRO A 329 14.19 -1.47 8.22
CA PRO A 329 13.29 -0.40 8.68
C PRO A 329 13.75 0.19 10.01
N VAL A 330 13.79 1.53 10.09
CA VAL A 330 14.15 2.28 11.30
C VAL A 330 12.95 3.09 11.77
N GLY A 331 12.72 3.08 13.09
CA GLY A 331 11.64 3.85 13.73
C GLY A 331 12.04 5.28 14.07
N PRO A 332 11.11 6.11 14.57
CA PRO A 332 11.42 7.43 15.11
C PRO A 332 12.42 7.34 16.27
N ASP A 333 13.30 8.34 16.40
CA ASP A 333 14.19 8.45 17.56
C ASP A 333 13.34 8.66 18.84
N PRO A 334 13.39 7.74 19.82
CA PRO A 334 12.66 7.89 21.07
C PRO A 334 13.07 9.14 21.87
N ALA A 335 14.27 9.70 21.64
CA ALA A 335 14.75 10.93 22.29
C ALA A 335 14.16 12.22 21.67
N ALA A 336 13.57 12.15 20.47
CA ALA A 336 13.02 13.31 19.76
C ALA A 336 11.56 13.66 20.16
N ARG A 337 11.05 13.13 21.29
CA ARG A 337 9.70 13.46 21.78
C ARG A 337 9.64 14.96 22.08
N PRO A 338 8.76 15.76 21.44
CA PRO A 338 8.55 17.12 21.85
C PRO A 338 8.06 17.10 23.31
N SER A 339 8.79 17.80 24.20
CA SER A 339 8.40 17.88 25.60
C SER A 339 6.94 18.34 25.66
N ALA A 340 6.07 17.55 26.27
CA ALA A 340 4.74 18.01 26.62
C ALA A 340 4.94 19.25 27.49
N ARG A 341 4.67 20.44 26.94
CA ARG A 341 4.56 21.65 27.74
C ARG A 341 3.34 21.43 28.63
N THR A 342 3.61 21.19 29.90
CA THR A 342 2.65 21.17 31.02
C THR A 342 1.92 22.49 31.15
#